data_AF-A0A2V5IYA7-F1
#
_entry.id   AF-A0A2V5IYA7-F1
#
_cell.length_a   1.000
_cell.length_b   1.000
_cell.length_c   1.000
_cell.angle_alpha   90.00
_cell.angle_beta   90.00
_cell.angle_gamma   90.00
#
_symmetry.space_group_name_H-M   'P 1'
#
loop_
_entity.id
_entity.type
_entity.pdbx_description
1 polymer ?
#
loop_
_entity_poly.entity_id
_entity_poly.type
_entity_poly.pdbx_seq_one_letter_code
_entity_poly.pdbx_strand_id
1 'polypeptide(L)'
;MRFLRAFFIAIFTAFVGCLLAVFVGDYLTRLAHVPEMEGQRGMTVFFLCMPLGILAGLIIGIISSILVRRQALAGFFIAQGWALLIVCVVAGLLVGVPYVLSDKPPRIDGKRVELQFELRAPPAFQIPDQPNGYSIRVSLYTDNQQSRFAFIDWSGITKDANHITIPGNVPLLTHSKARSLLASIGNEPAGSQFIELKIPPAPRKQDESWSEWIFATQRADLGPVPEPERFAVRYRVRTVD
;
A
#
# COMPACT_ATOMS: atom_id res chain seq x y z
N MET A 1 2.46 51.11 10.20
CA MET A 1 2.50 49.94 11.12
C MET A 1 1.61 48.76 10.69
N ARG A 2 0.33 48.96 10.32
CA ARG A 2 -0.60 47.83 10.03
C ARG A 2 -0.18 46.95 8.82
N PHE A 3 0.27 47.57 7.73
CA PHE A 3 0.77 46.85 6.55
C PHE A 3 2.08 46.10 6.82
N LEU A 4 3.02 46.73 7.53
CA LEU A 4 4.28 46.09 7.92
C LEU A 4 4.03 44.86 8.80
N ARG A 5 3.10 44.96 9.75
CA ARG A 5 2.66 43.84 10.59
C ARG A 5 2.10 42.69 9.76
N ALA A 6 1.16 42.99 8.85
CA ALA A 6 0.55 41.99 7.98
C ALA A 6 1.59 41.30 7.08
N PHE A 7 2.55 42.08 6.57
CA PHE A 7 3.63 41.58 5.72
C PHE A 7 4.53 40.58 6.47
N PHE A 8 4.98 40.92 7.69
CA PHE A 8 5.77 39.98 8.49
C PHE A 8 4.99 38.72 8.86
N ILE A 9 3.71 38.86 9.22
CA ILE A 9 2.85 37.71 9.53
C ILE A 9 2.72 36.79 8.30
N ALA A 10 2.44 37.38 7.13
CA ALA A 10 2.27 36.65 5.90
C ALA A 10 3.54 35.91 5.48
N ILE A 11 4.70 36.56 5.51
CA ILE A 11 5.97 35.94 5.14
C ILE A 11 6.34 34.80 6.09
N PHE A 12 6.22 35.00 7.40
CA PHE A 12 6.55 33.93 8.35
C PHE A 12 5.59 32.75 8.19
N THR A 13 4.30 33.02 8.01
CA THR A 13 3.29 31.98 7.78
C THR A 13 3.53 31.25 6.44
N ALA A 14 3.95 31.97 5.40
CA ALA A 14 4.33 31.39 4.11
C ALA A 14 5.56 30.49 4.20
N PHE A 15 6.57 30.89 4.99
CA PHE A 15 7.75 30.07 5.25
C PHE A 15 7.38 28.76 5.97
N VAL A 16 6.51 28.82 6.99
CA VAL A 16 6.03 27.61 7.67
C VAL A 16 5.15 26.76 6.74
N GLY A 17 4.28 27.38 5.95
CA GLY A 17 3.46 26.70 4.94
C GLY A 17 4.30 25.99 3.88
N CYS A 18 5.40 26.61 3.45
CA CYS A 18 6.41 26.03 2.57
C CYS A 18 7.01 24.75 3.16
N LEU A 19 7.52 24.83 4.39
CA LEU A 19 8.12 23.67 5.08
C LEU A 19 7.12 22.53 5.24
N LEU A 20 5.90 22.83 5.69
CA LEU A 20 4.86 21.81 5.84
C LEU A 20 4.45 21.20 4.50
N ALA A 21 4.38 21.98 3.43
CA ALA A 21 4.03 21.48 2.11
C ALA A 21 5.04 20.48 1.55
N VAL A 22 6.32 20.55 1.94
CA VAL A 22 7.32 19.52 1.60
C VAL A 22 6.93 18.18 2.21
N PHE A 23 6.62 18.14 3.50
CA PHE A 23 6.23 16.90 4.20
C PHE A 23 4.88 16.36 3.73
N VAL A 24 3.87 17.24 3.61
CA VAL A 24 2.53 16.87 3.12
C VAL A 24 2.61 16.38 1.67
N GLY A 25 3.38 17.07 0.82
CA GLY A 25 3.56 16.71 -0.58
C GLY A 25 4.26 15.35 -0.74
N ASP A 26 5.33 15.08 0.00
CA ASP A 26 6.02 13.79 -0.05
C ASP A 26 5.09 12.64 0.40
N TYR A 27 4.30 12.87 1.46
CA TYR A 27 3.33 11.88 1.93
C TYR A 27 2.24 11.58 0.88
N LEU A 28 1.61 12.63 0.33
CA LEU A 28 0.53 12.47 -0.64
C LEU A 28 1.00 11.86 -1.96
N THR A 29 2.19 12.21 -2.43
CA THR A 29 2.74 11.64 -3.66
C THR A 29 3.09 10.16 -3.51
N ARG A 30 3.56 9.71 -2.34
CA ARG A 30 3.71 8.28 -2.03
C ARG A 30 2.38 7.57 -2.02
N LEU A 31 1.36 8.17 -1.40
CA LEU A 31 0.03 7.59 -1.34
C LEU A 31 -0.62 7.47 -2.73
N ALA A 32 -0.37 8.45 -3.60
CA ALA A 32 -0.81 8.45 -4.99
C ALA A 32 0.04 7.56 -5.92
N HIS A 33 1.01 6.80 -5.39
CA HIS A 33 1.91 5.93 -6.14
C HIS A 33 2.65 6.65 -7.28
N VAL A 34 2.99 7.94 -7.08
CA VAL A 34 3.80 8.69 -8.06
C VAL A 34 5.17 8.01 -8.15
N PRO A 35 5.61 7.60 -9.35
CA PRO A 35 6.89 6.91 -9.53
C PRO A 35 8.08 7.71 -9.00
N GLU A 36 9.08 7.00 -8.47
CA GLU A 36 10.38 7.60 -8.09
C GLU A 36 11.34 7.71 -9.29
N MET A 37 10.93 7.24 -10.48
CA MET A 37 11.77 7.29 -11.68
C MET A 37 12.18 8.74 -11.97
N GLU A 38 13.48 8.94 -12.19
CA GLU A 38 14.07 10.23 -12.55
C GLU A 38 13.82 11.36 -11.53
N GLY A 39 13.44 11.04 -10.28
CA GLY A 39 13.14 12.04 -9.26
C GLY A 39 11.81 12.77 -9.47
N GLN A 40 10.90 12.23 -10.28
CA GLN A 40 9.59 12.83 -10.59
C GLN A 40 8.79 13.20 -9.33
N ARG A 41 8.81 12.35 -8.30
CA ARG A 41 8.22 12.66 -6.99
C ARG A 41 8.83 13.93 -6.39
N GLY A 42 10.16 14.01 -6.33
CA GLY A 42 10.87 15.17 -5.80
C GLY A 42 10.55 16.44 -6.57
N MET A 43 10.47 16.35 -7.90
CA MET A 43 10.10 17.47 -8.77
C MET A 43 8.68 17.95 -8.49
N THR A 44 7.73 17.05 -8.28
CA THR A 44 6.34 17.41 -7.96
C THR A 44 6.27 18.12 -6.61
N VAL A 45 6.96 17.60 -5.59
CA VAL A 45 6.99 18.26 -4.27
C VAL A 45 7.63 19.65 -4.37
N PHE A 46 8.74 19.78 -5.08
CA PHE A 46 9.48 21.03 -5.16
C PHE A 46 8.80 22.09 -6.03
N PHE A 47 8.32 21.74 -7.22
CA PHE A 47 7.77 22.69 -8.18
C PHE A 47 6.27 22.91 -8.06
N LEU A 48 5.53 22.01 -7.40
CA LEU A 48 4.08 22.13 -7.24
C LEU A 48 3.69 22.31 -5.77
N CYS A 49 4.04 21.38 -4.88
CA CYS A 49 3.59 21.42 -3.49
C CYS A 49 4.18 22.62 -2.73
N MET A 50 5.48 22.88 -2.87
CA MET A 50 6.15 23.96 -2.15
C MET A 50 5.61 25.35 -2.53
N PRO A 51 5.45 25.73 -3.82
CA PRO A 51 4.82 27.00 -4.18
C PRO A 51 3.38 27.12 -3.69
N LEU A 52 2.60 26.04 -3.74
CA LEU A 52 1.23 26.04 -3.20
C LEU A 52 1.22 26.26 -1.69
N GLY A 53 2.16 25.67 -0.95
CA GLY A 53 2.34 25.91 0.48
C GLY A 53 2.67 27.36 0.82
N ILE A 54 3.57 27.97 0.03
CA ILE A 54 3.91 29.40 0.15
C ILE A 54 2.67 30.27 -0.09
N LEU A 55 1.94 30.03 -1.19
CA LEU A 55 0.74 30.79 -1.54
C LEU A 55 -0.35 30.66 -0.48
N ALA A 56 -0.64 29.44 -0.03
CA ALA A 56 -1.61 29.19 1.02
C ALA A 56 -1.21 29.89 2.33
N GLY A 57 0.06 29.79 2.73
CA GLY A 57 0.56 30.47 3.93
C GLY A 57 0.52 32.00 3.84
N LEU A 58 0.82 32.58 2.67
CA LEU A 58 0.65 34.01 2.42
C LEU A 58 -0.81 34.44 2.60
N ILE A 59 -1.74 33.73 1.96
CA ILE A 59 -3.18 34.04 2.03
C ILE A 59 -3.68 33.94 3.48
N ILE A 60 -3.36 32.84 4.18
CA ILE A 60 -3.78 32.64 5.58
C ILE A 60 -3.18 33.72 6.49
N GLY A 61 -1.91 34.07 6.31
CA GLY A 61 -1.26 35.12 7.10
C GLY A 61 -1.87 36.50 6.87
N ILE A 62 -2.16 36.86 5.61
CA ILE A 62 -2.85 38.11 5.27
C ILE A 62 -4.23 38.15 5.92
N ILE A 63 -5.05 37.11 5.73
CA ILE A 63 -6.41 37.04 6.29
C ILE A 63 -6.36 37.13 7.83
N SER A 64 -5.49 36.37 8.48
CA SER A 64 -5.35 36.38 9.95
C SER A 64 -4.95 37.75 10.47
N SER A 65 -4.07 38.47 9.75
CA SER A 65 -3.64 39.81 10.12
C SER A 65 -4.75 40.88 10.02
N ILE A 66 -5.73 40.66 9.13
CA ILE A 66 -6.91 41.52 8.92
C ILE A 66 -7.99 41.21 9.96
N LEU A 67 -8.22 39.93 10.25
CA LEU A 67 -9.23 39.49 11.22
C LEU A 67 -8.89 39.93 12.65
N VAL A 68 -7.61 39.93 13.02
CA VAL A 68 -7.18 40.37 14.35
C VAL A 68 -7.03 41.90 14.40
N ARG A 69 -8.10 42.55 14.86
CA ARG A 69 -8.17 44.02 15.01
C ARG A 69 -7.39 44.59 16.20
N ARG A 70 -6.83 43.74 17.07
CA ARG A 70 -6.02 44.16 18.23
C ARG A 70 -4.76 44.90 17.76
N GLN A 71 -4.43 46.00 18.43
CA GLN A 71 -3.27 46.83 18.13
C GLN A 71 -2.06 46.44 19.00
N ALA A 72 -0.88 46.98 18.70
CA ALA A 72 0.39 46.70 19.37
C ALA A 72 0.93 45.25 19.23
N LEU A 73 2.02 44.93 19.94
CA LEU A 73 2.73 43.64 19.88
C LEU A 73 1.82 42.43 20.18
N ALA A 74 0.90 42.56 21.13
CA ALA A 74 -0.06 41.51 21.44
C ALA A 74 -0.93 41.13 20.23
N GLY A 75 -1.35 42.11 19.42
CA GLY A 75 -2.09 41.85 18.19
C GLY A 75 -1.30 41.09 17.14
N PHE A 76 0.03 41.30 17.08
CA PHE A 76 0.91 40.54 16.19
C PHE A 76 1.01 39.08 16.62
N PHE A 77 1.33 38.80 17.88
CA PHE A 77 1.48 37.42 18.36
C PHE A 77 0.17 36.62 18.28
N ILE A 78 -0.97 37.26 18.56
CA ILE A 78 -2.28 36.62 18.42
C ILE A 78 -2.57 36.30 16.95
N ALA A 79 -2.38 37.26 16.04
CA ALA A 79 -2.60 37.04 14.61
C ALA A 79 -1.66 35.98 14.03
N GLN A 80 -0.39 35.99 14.44
CA GLN A 80 0.59 35.00 14.05
C GLN A 80 0.25 33.61 14.58
N GLY A 81 -0.15 33.52 15.86
CA GLY A 81 -0.57 32.26 16.47
C GLY A 81 -1.77 31.65 15.75
N TRP A 82 -2.78 32.45 15.42
CA TRP A 82 -3.92 31.99 14.62
C TRP A 82 -3.52 31.55 13.22
N ALA A 83 -2.67 32.32 12.53
CA ALA A 83 -2.22 31.96 11.19
C ALA A 83 -1.49 30.61 11.19
N LEU A 84 -0.57 30.39 12.14
CA LEU A 84 0.15 29.13 12.28
C LEU A 84 -0.78 27.98 12.65
N LEU A 85 -1.72 28.20 13.58
CA LEU A 85 -2.71 27.20 13.96
C LEU A 85 -3.52 26.75 12.74
N ILE A 86 -4.01 27.69 11.93
CA ILE A 86 -4.79 27.38 10.72
C ILE A 86 -3.95 26.58 9.73
N VAL A 87 -2.71 27.01 9.43
CA VAL A 87 -1.82 26.27 8.52
C VAL A 87 -1.55 24.85 9.03
N CYS A 88 -1.26 24.69 10.33
CA CYS A 88 -1.02 23.38 10.93
C CYS A 88 -2.26 22.48 10.88
N VAL A 89 -3.45 23.03 11.14
CA VAL A 89 -4.72 22.28 11.04
C VAL A 89 -4.96 21.82 9.60
N VAL A 90 -4.78 22.69 8.61
CA VAL A 90 -4.95 22.34 7.19
C VAL A 90 -3.95 21.26 6.78
N ALA A 91 -2.66 21.41 7.12
CA ALA A 91 -1.64 20.40 6.85
C ALA A 91 -1.96 19.07 7.55
N GLY A 92 -2.39 19.13 8.81
CA GLY A 92 -2.80 17.96 9.59
C GLY A 92 -4.01 17.24 8.99
N LEU A 93 -4.99 17.97 8.44
CA LEU A 93 -6.12 17.37 7.73
C LEU A 93 -5.69 16.69 6.42
N LEU A 94 -4.82 17.33 5.65
CA LEU A 94 -4.30 16.78 4.39
C LEU A 94 -3.50 15.49 4.59
N VAL A 95 -2.85 15.30 5.74
CA VAL A 95 -2.15 14.05 6.07
C VAL A 95 -3.06 13.07 6.80
N GLY A 96 -3.80 13.56 7.79
CA GLY A 96 -4.58 12.76 8.72
C GLY A 96 -5.78 12.08 8.08
N VAL A 97 -6.53 12.79 7.22
CA VAL A 97 -7.70 12.20 6.56
C VAL A 97 -7.29 11.02 5.67
N PRO A 98 -6.31 11.15 4.75
CA PRO A 98 -5.86 10.00 3.99
C PRO A 98 -5.26 8.91 4.88
N TYR A 99 -4.49 9.26 5.92
CA TYR A 99 -3.92 8.26 6.83
C TYR A 99 -4.97 7.40 7.57
N VAL A 100 -6.08 8.00 7.97
CA VAL A 100 -7.18 7.29 8.63
C VAL A 100 -7.94 6.41 7.63
N LEU A 101 -8.11 6.89 6.40
CA LEU A 101 -8.83 6.17 5.34
C LEU A 101 -7.97 5.12 4.62
N SER A 102 -6.65 5.21 4.70
CA SER A 102 -5.74 4.23 4.09
C SER A 102 -5.89 2.86 4.70
N ASP A 103 -5.94 1.84 3.84
CA ASP A 103 -5.92 0.45 4.25
C ASP A 103 -4.61 0.11 4.95
N LYS A 104 -4.74 -0.43 6.16
CA LYS A 104 -3.61 -0.88 6.97
C LYS A 104 -3.45 -2.39 6.86
N PRO A 105 -2.24 -2.94 7.05
CA PRO A 105 -2.05 -4.38 7.12
C PRO A 105 -2.87 -5.00 8.25
N PRO A 106 -3.55 -6.14 8.00
CA PRO A 106 -4.23 -6.88 9.05
C PRO A 106 -3.23 -7.38 10.09
N ARG A 107 -3.67 -7.39 11.35
CA ARG A 107 -2.87 -7.85 12.49
C ARG A 107 -3.67 -8.81 13.36
N ILE A 108 -3.01 -9.85 13.85
CA ILE A 108 -3.54 -10.77 14.89
C ILE A 108 -2.70 -10.53 16.14
N ASP A 109 -3.35 -10.24 17.27
CA ASP A 109 -2.69 -9.90 18.54
C ASP A 109 -1.60 -8.82 18.42
N GLY A 110 -1.80 -7.85 17.50
CA GLY A 110 -0.84 -6.77 17.24
C GLY A 110 0.37 -7.14 16.36
N LYS A 111 0.54 -8.43 16.04
CA LYS A 111 1.60 -8.93 15.14
C LYS A 111 1.20 -8.85 13.68
N ARG A 112 2.19 -8.74 12.80
CA ARG A 112 1.95 -8.78 11.35
C ARG A 112 1.54 -10.17 10.93
N VAL A 113 0.88 -10.25 9.78
CA VAL A 113 0.28 -11.49 9.32
C VAL A 113 0.79 -11.82 7.93
N GLU A 114 1.20 -13.06 7.73
CA GLU A 114 1.51 -13.64 6.44
C GLU A 114 0.52 -14.75 6.08
N LEU A 115 0.29 -14.91 4.79
CA LEU A 115 -0.39 -16.06 4.23
C LEU A 115 0.67 -17.10 3.86
N GLN A 116 0.65 -18.25 4.53
CA GLN A 116 1.39 -19.42 4.10
C GLN A 116 0.48 -20.25 3.21
N PHE A 117 1.01 -20.74 2.09
CA PHE A 117 0.25 -21.57 1.18
C PHE A 117 1.07 -22.78 0.74
N GLU A 118 0.35 -23.80 0.34
CA GLU A 118 0.88 -24.92 -0.40
C GLU A 118 0.12 -25.02 -1.71
N LEU A 119 0.85 -24.90 -2.81
CA LEU A 119 0.33 -25.05 -4.16
C LEU A 119 0.57 -26.48 -4.62
N ARG A 120 -0.50 -27.18 -5.00
CA ARG A 120 -0.47 -28.47 -5.67
C ARG A 120 -0.62 -28.29 -7.16
N ALA A 121 0.39 -28.76 -7.89
CA ALA A 121 0.36 -28.87 -9.33
C ALA A 121 0.20 -30.34 -9.75
N PRO A 122 -0.51 -30.62 -10.85
CA PRO A 122 -0.49 -31.93 -11.48
C PRO A 122 0.94 -32.37 -11.84
N PRO A 123 1.21 -33.69 -11.92
CA PRO A 123 2.56 -34.22 -12.13
C PRO A 123 3.06 -33.99 -13.56
N ALA A 124 2.17 -33.59 -14.49
CA ALA A 124 2.52 -33.23 -15.86
C ALA A 124 3.43 -31.99 -15.94
N PHE A 125 3.40 -31.12 -14.93
CA PHE A 125 4.20 -29.90 -14.91
C PHE A 125 5.65 -30.20 -14.55
N GLN A 126 6.58 -29.76 -15.39
CA GLN A 126 8.01 -29.91 -15.12
C GLN A 126 8.51 -28.75 -14.24
N ILE A 127 8.90 -29.08 -13.01
CA ILE A 127 9.59 -28.14 -12.12
C ILE A 127 11.10 -28.38 -12.22
N PRO A 128 11.89 -27.35 -12.60
CA PRO A 128 13.34 -27.48 -12.65
C PRO A 128 13.92 -27.77 -11.27
N ASP A 129 15.03 -28.50 -11.23
CA ASP A 129 15.67 -28.91 -9.97
C ASP A 129 16.37 -27.75 -9.25
N GLN A 130 16.54 -26.61 -9.92
CA GLN A 130 17.13 -25.40 -9.36
C GLN A 130 16.24 -24.18 -9.63
N PRO A 131 16.21 -23.20 -8.69
CA PRO A 131 15.48 -21.96 -8.86
C PRO A 131 16.04 -21.19 -10.05
N ASN A 132 15.30 -21.14 -11.14
CA ASN A 132 15.49 -20.10 -12.15
C ASN A 132 14.40 -19.03 -11.92
N GLY A 133 14.72 -17.75 -12.09
CA GLY A 133 13.82 -16.62 -11.75
C GLY A 133 12.48 -16.58 -12.50
N TYR A 134 12.18 -17.59 -13.34
CA TYR A 134 11.00 -17.69 -14.20
C TYR A 134 10.27 -19.03 -14.08
N SER A 135 10.66 -19.91 -13.16
CA SER A 135 10.16 -21.30 -13.13
C SER A 135 8.91 -21.47 -12.30
N ILE A 136 8.81 -20.77 -11.16
CA ILE A 136 7.61 -20.75 -10.33
C ILE A 136 7.36 -19.32 -9.91
N ARG A 137 6.18 -18.81 -10.24
CA ARG A 137 5.75 -17.46 -9.87
C ARG A 137 4.35 -17.53 -9.29
N VAL A 138 4.23 -17.13 -8.04
CA VAL A 138 2.94 -16.95 -7.39
C VAL A 138 2.80 -15.49 -7.00
N SER A 139 1.68 -14.85 -7.33
CA SER A 139 1.38 -13.49 -6.90
C SER A 139 0.03 -13.41 -6.22
N LEU A 140 -0.03 -12.61 -5.17
CA LEU A 140 -1.26 -12.28 -4.46
C LEU A 140 -1.93 -11.09 -5.16
N TYR A 141 -3.17 -11.29 -5.56
CA TYR A 141 -4.08 -10.25 -6.02
C TYR A 141 -5.04 -9.90 -4.89
N THR A 142 -5.21 -8.60 -4.67
CA THR A 142 -6.20 -8.03 -3.74
C THR A 142 -7.09 -7.09 -4.53
N ASP A 143 -8.39 -7.31 -4.50
CA ASP A 143 -9.38 -6.49 -5.23
C ASP A 143 -9.00 -6.27 -6.72
N ASN A 144 -8.59 -7.36 -7.39
CA ASN A 144 -8.14 -7.41 -8.80
C ASN A 144 -6.88 -6.61 -9.13
N GLN A 145 -6.15 -6.11 -8.14
CA GLN A 145 -4.83 -5.52 -8.33
C GLN A 145 -3.75 -6.46 -7.82
N GLN A 146 -2.70 -6.63 -8.61
CA GLN A 146 -1.55 -7.40 -8.17
C GLN A 146 -0.89 -6.66 -7.00
N SER A 147 -0.88 -7.30 -5.83
CA SER A 147 -0.35 -6.72 -4.61
C SER A 147 1.13 -7.04 -4.44
N ARG A 148 1.48 -8.33 -4.50
CA ARG A 148 2.83 -8.83 -4.19
C ARG A 148 3.15 -10.14 -4.90
N PHE A 149 4.44 -10.37 -5.13
CA PHE A 149 4.96 -11.71 -5.40
C PHE A 149 5.16 -12.46 -4.09
N ALA A 150 4.81 -13.74 -4.09
CA ALA A 150 5.08 -14.66 -3.00
C ALA A 150 6.54 -15.09 -2.99
N PHE A 151 7.04 -15.41 -1.81
CA PHE A 151 8.25 -16.19 -1.64
C PHE A 151 7.93 -17.67 -1.82
N ILE A 152 8.77 -18.38 -2.56
CA ILE A 152 8.67 -19.82 -2.78
C ILE A 152 9.77 -20.51 -1.99
N ASP A 153 9.38 -21.47 -1.15
CA ASP A 153 10.34 -22.32 -0.44
C ASP A 153 10.72 -23.51 -1.34
N TRP A 154 11.82 -23.31 -2.07
CA TRP A 154 12.38 -24.32 -2.97
C TRP A 154 12.83 -25.59 -2.25
N SER A 155 13.29 -25.48 -1.00
CA SER A 155 13.77 -26.62 -0.22
C SER A 155 12.65 -27.53 0.26
N GLY A 156 11.44 -26.98 0.39
CA GLY A 156 10.23 -27.70 0.79
C GLY A 156 9.43 -28.29 -0.37
N ILE A 157 9.88 -28.18 -1.62
CA ILE A 157 9.15 -28.74 -2.78
C ILE A 157 9.22 -30.26 -2.73
N THR A 158 8.04 -30.90 -2.70
CA THR A 158 7.93 -32.37 -2.71
C THR A 158 7.21 -32.84 -3.96
N LYS A 159 7.78 -33.82 -4.66
CA LYS A 159 7.17 -34.48 -5.82
C LYS A 159 6.69 -35.86 -5.38
N ASP A 160 5.41 -36.16 -5.57
CA ASP A 160 4.88 -37.51 -5.45
C ASP A 160 4.26 -38.00 -6.78
N ALA A 161 3.81 -39.26 -6.83
CA ALA A 161 3.30 -39.85 -8.05
C ALA A 161 2.03 -39.16 -8.58
N ASN A 162 1.31 -38.43 -7.73
CA ASN A 162 0.00 -37.85 -8.04
C ASN A 162 0.05 -36.32 -8.19
N HIS A 163 0.99 -35.65 -7.54
CA HIS A 163 1.08 -34.19 -7.53
C HIS A 163 2.46 -33.69 -7.09
N ILE A 164 2.72 -32.43 -7.40
CA ILE A 164 3.87 -31.69 -6.90
C ILE A 164 3.36 -30.63 -5.93
N THR A 165 3.87 -30.64 -4.69
CA THR A 165 3.53 -29.64 -3.67
C THR A 165 4.64 -28.61 -3.56
N ILE A 166 4.26 -27.34 -3.68
CA ILE A 166 5.14 -26.17 -3.67
C ILE A 166 4.72 -25.27 -2.50
N PRO A 167 5.50 -25.25 -1.40
CA PRO A 167 5.24 -24.35 -0.30
C PRO A 167 5.71 -22.92 -0.59
N GLY A 168 4.98 -21.95 -0.06
CA GLY A 168 5.34 -20.55 -0.17
C GLY A 168 4.65 -19.68 0.88
N ASN A 169 5.05 -18.41 0.92
CA ASN A 169 4.40 -17.42 1.78
C ASN A 169 4.32 -16.06 1.11
N VAL A 170 3.35 -15.26 1.54
CA VAL A 170 3.18 -13.87 1.08
C VAL A 170 2.63 -13.00 2.22
N PRO A 171 3.23 -11.84 2.51
CA PRO A 171 2.72 -10.96 3.55
C PRO A 171 1.35 -10.37 3.18
N LEU A 172 0.44 -10.30 4.15
CA LEU A 172 -0.85 -9.64 3.97
C LEU A 172 -0.72 -8.16 4.35
N LEU A 173 -0.86 -7.28 3.35
CA LEU A 173 -0.62 -5.84 3.52
C LEU A 173 -1.88 -4.99 3.61
N THR A 174 -3.05 -5.55 3.27
CA THR A 174 -4.32 -4.80 3.22
C THR A 174 -5.52 -5.64 3.70
N HIS A 175 -6.55 -4.96 4.19
CA HIS A 175 -7.85 -5.54 4.53
C HIS A 175 -8.72 -5.70 3.27
N SER A 176 -8.33 -6.60 2.37
CA SER A 176 -9.06 -6.84 1.13
C SER A 176 -10.20 -7.85 1.31
N LYS A 177 -11.34 -7.61 0.66
CA LYS A 177 -12.50 -8.51 0.69
C LYS A 177 -12.35 -9.70 -0.26
N ALA A 178 -11.64 -9.50 -1.37
CA ALA A 178 -11.40 -10.53 -2.36
C ALA A 178 -9.89 -10.71 -2.54
N ARG A 179 -9.40 -11.91 -2.23
CA ARG A 179 -8.00 -12.28 -2.41
C ARG A 179 -7.91 -13.48 -3.34
N SER A 180 -7.02 -13.43 -4.32
CA SER A 180 -6.74 -14.55 -5.20
C SER A 180 -5.23 -14.73 -5.38
N LEU A 181 -4.81 -15.97 -5.60
CA LEU A 181 -3.45 -16.28 -6.00
C LEU A 181 -3.43 -16.54 -7.49
N LEU A 182 -2.53 -15.86 -8.19
CA LEU A 182 -2.16 -16.20 -9.55
C LEU A 182 -0.90 -17.06 -9.50
N ALA A 183 -1.03 -18.34 -9.82
CA ALA A 183 0.07 -19.28 -9.84
C ALA A 183 0.49 -19.58 -11.28
N SER A 184 1.80 -19.58 -11.54
CA SER A 184 2.40 -19.85 -12.83
C SER A 184 3.61 -20.76 -12.63
N ILE A 185 3.66 -21.87 -13.36
CA ILE A 185 4.73 -22.86 -13.30
C ILE A 185 5.23 -23.10 -14.73
N GLY A 186 6.51 -22.86 -14.96
CA GLY A 186 7.15 -22.97 -16.26
C GLY A 186 6.69 -21.88 -17.25
N ASN A 187 7.13 -22.02 -18.50
CA ASN A 187 6.75 -21.15 -19.62
C ASN A 187 5.69 -21.84 -20.51
N GLU A 188 4.87 -22.71 -19.90
CA GLU A 188 3.97 -23.61 -20.62
C GLU A 188 2.61 -22.97 -20.97
N PRO A 189 1.98 -23.41 -22.08
CA PRO A 189 0.71 -22.86 -22.58
C PRO A 189 -0.51 -23.12 -21.69
N ALA A 190 -0.42 -24.00 -20.67
CA ALA A 190 -1.49 -24.22 -19.69
C ALA A 190 -1.81 -22.95 -18.87
N GLY A 191 -0.90 -21.96 -18.90
CA GLY A 191 -1.16 -20.60 -18.48
C GLY A 191 -1.23 -20.43 -16.96
N SER A 192 -0.92 -19.23 -16.51
CA SER A 192 -1.09 -18.87 -15.10
C SER A 192 -2.55 -19.06 -14.69
N GLN A 193 -2.80 -19.63 -13.51
CA GLN A 193 -4.14 -19.95 -13.03
C GLN A 193 -4.48 -19.14 -11.78
N PHE A 194 -5.72 -18.64 -11.73
CA PHE A 194 -6.28 -17.95 -10.58
C PHE A 194 -6.97 -18.93 -9.63
N ILE A 195 -6.61 -18.83 -8.36
CA ILE A 195 -7.23 -19.53 -7.24
C ILE A 195 -7.82 -18.48 -6.30
N GLU A 196 -9.14 -18.47 -6.15
CA GLU A 196 -9.85 -17.52 -5.29
C GLU A 196 -9.84 -18.00 -3.83
N LEU A 197 -9.24 -17.21 -2.95
CA LEU A 197 -9.06 -17.56 -1.54
C LEU A 197 -10.30 -17.15 -0.73
N LYS A 198 -10.75 -18.05 0.13
CA LYS A 198 -11.87 -17.81 1.07
C LYS A 198 -11.41 -17.24 2.42
N ILE A 199 -10.44 -16.33 2.39
CA ILE A 199 -9.86 -15.74 3.60
C ILE A 199 -10.60 -14.44 3.94
N PRO A 200 -11.02 -14.21 5.20
CA PRO A 200 -11.68 -12.97 5.56
C PRO A 200 -10.75 -11.75 5.45
N PRO A 201 -11.30 -10.53 5.30
CA PRO A 201 -10.50 -9.30 5.20
C PRO A 201 -9.57 -9.09 6.39
N ALA A 202 -10.06 -9.41 7.59
CA ALA A 202 -9.30 -9.43 8.83
C ALA A 202 -9.23 -10.86 9.37
N PRO A 203 -8.14 -11.60 9.06
CA PRO A 203 -7.95 -12.95 9.57
C PRO A 203 -7.91 -12.99 11.10
N ARG A 204 -8.36 -14.10 11.67
CA ARG A 204 -8.42 -14.39 13.10
C ARG A 204 -7.57 -15.62 13.40
N LYS A 205 -7.39 -15.92 14.69
CA LYS A 205 -6.64 -17.12 15.15
C LYS A 205 -7.13 -18.44 14.55
N GLN A 206 -8.43 -18.56 14.28
CA GLN A 206 -8.98 -19.77 13.64
C GLN A 206 -8.40 -20.01 12.23
N ASP A 207 -8.00 -18.94 11.54
CA ASP A 207 -7.46 -18.99 10.18
C ASP A 207 -5.96 -19.40 10.18
N GLU A 208 -5.37 -19.65 11.36
CA GLU A 208 -4.03 -20.25 11.49
C GLU A 208 -4.03 -21.76 11.19
N SER A 209 -5.20 -22.37 11.20
CA SER A 209 -5.38 -23.74 10.74
C SER A 209 -5.35 -23.82 9.21
N TRP A 210 -4.89 -24.95 8.67
CA TRP A 210 -4.90 -25.17 7.23
C TRP A 210 -6.33 -25.20 6.69
N SER A 211 -6.56 -24.46 5.61
CA SER A 211 -7.79 -24.55 4.85
C SER A 211 -7.92 -25.91 4.16
N GLU A 212 -9.14 -26.22 3.75
CA GLU A 212 -9.37 -27.23 2.70
C GLU A 212 -8.67 -26.84 1.40
N TRP A 213 -8.45 -27.83 0.53
CA TRP A 213 -7.91 -27.60 -0.80
C TRP A 213 -8.91 -26.85 -1.68
N ILE A 214 -8.46 -25.75 -2.27
CA ILE A 214 -9.23 -24.91 -3.17
C ILE A 214 -8.63 -25.03 -4.56
N PHE A 215 -9.46 -25.39 -5.52
CA PHE A 215 -9.02 -25.58 -6.90
C PHE A 215 -9.04 -24.27 -7.69
N ALA A 216 -8.14 -24.15 -8.66
CA ALA A 216 -8.13 -23.07 -9.61
C ALA A 216 -9.41 -23.01 -10.43
N THR A 217 -9.96 -21.82 -10.59
CA THR A 217 -11.23 -21.59 -11.27
C THR A 217 -11.02 -21.13 -12.70
N GLN A 218 -10.01 -20.30 -12.93
CA GLN A 218 -9.78 -19.61 -14.21
C GLN A 218 -8.29 -19.56 -14.56
N ARG A 219 -8.00 -19.49 -15.85
CA ARG A 219 -6.68 -19.13 -16.38
C ARG A 219 -6.55 -17.60 -16.48
N ALA A 220 -5.34 -17.11 -16.75
CA ALA A 220 -5.06 -15.68 -16.91
C ALA A 220 -5.78 -15.06 -18.12
N ASP A 221 -6.16 -15.87 -19.11
CA ASP A 221 -6.99 -15.47 -20.26
C ASP A 221 -8.50 -15.51 -19.95
N LEU A 222 -8.88 -15.71 -18.69
CA LEU A 222 -10.25 -15.86 -18.19
C LEU A 222 -10.96 -17.13 -18.67
N GLY A 223 -10.25 -18.04 -19.36
CA GLY A 223 -10.77 -19.34 -19.74
C GLY A 223 -10.93 -20.27 -18.52
N PRO A 224 -11.84 -21.25 -18.58
CA PRO A 224 -11.95 -22.28 -17.54
C PRO A 224 -10.70 -23.16 -17.52
N VAL A 225 -10.34 -23.67 -16.34
CA VAL A 225 -9.21 -24.59 -16.19
C VAL A 225 -9.70 -26.05 -16.32
N PRO A 226 -9.19 -26.84 -17.29
CA PRO A 226 -9.48 -28.27 -17.38
C PRO A 226 -9.01 -29.01 -16.11
N GLU A 227 -9.77 -30.01 -15.66
CA GLU A 227 -9.42 -30.80 -14.47
C GLU A 227 -7.99 -31.39 -14.45
N PRO A 228 -7.46 -32.01 -15.52
CA PRO A 228 -6.13 -32.62 -15.48
C PRO A 228 -4.99 -31.61 -15.32
N GLU A 229 -5.25 -30.34 -15.59
CA GLU A 229 -4.26 -29.26 -15.50
C GLU A 229 -4.48 -28.37 -14.27
N ARG A 230 -5.52 -28.65 -13.47
CA ARG A 230 -6.00 -27.73 -12.44
C ARG A 230 -5.10 -27.71 -11.22
N PHE A 231 -4.60 -26.54 -10.88
CA PHE A 231 -3.90 -26.33 -9.63
C PHE A 231 -4.87 -26.37 -8.44
N ALA A 232 -4.35 -26.73 -7.27
CA ALA A 232 -5.06 -26.59 -6.01
C ALA A 232 -4.18 -25.87 -5.00
N VAL A 233 -4.78 -25.08 -4.12
CA VAL A 233 -4.08 -24.41 -3.03
C VAL A 233 -4.78 -24.69 -1.72
N ARG A 234 -4.02 -25.01 -0.69
CA ARG A 234 -4.45 -24.78 0.70
C ARG A 234 -3.60 -23.69 1.30
N TYR A 235 -4.16 -22.97 2.25
CA TYR A 235 -3.45 -21.89 2.92
C TYR A 235 -3.75 -21.87 4.40
N ARG A 236 -2.92 -21.17 5.14
CA ARG A 236 -3.16 -20.78 6.52
C ARG A 236 -2.53 -19.43 6.77
N VAL A 237 -2.93 -18.83 7.87
CA VAL A 237 -2.42 -17.56 8.32
C VAL A 237 -1.35 -17.78 9.38
N ARG A 238 -0.29 -16.98 9.37
CA ARG A 238 0.73 -17.02 10.43
C ARG A 238 1.08 -15.62 10.88
N THR A 239 1.24 -15.45 12.19
CA THR A 239 1.81 -14.22 12.74
C THR A 239 3.32 -14.19 12.53
N VAL A 240 3.81 -13.04 12.08
CA VAL A 240 5.24 -12.74 11.94
C VAL A 240 5.57 -11.60 12.90
N ASP A 241 6.67 -11.74 13.63
CA ASP A 241 7.18 -10.74 14.56
C ASP A 241 7.80 -9.53 13.83
#